data_AF-A0A2E9A292-F1
#
_entry.id   AF-A0A2E9A292-F1
#
_cell.length_a   1.000
_cell.length_b   1.000
_cell.length_c   1.000
_cell.angle_alpha   90.00
_cell.angle_beta   90.00
_cell.angle_gamma   90.00
#
_symmetry.space_group_name_H-M   'P 1'
#
loop_
_entity.id
_entity.type
_entity.pdbx_description
1 polymer ?
#
loop_
_entity_poly.entity_id
_entity_poly.type
_entity_poly.pdbx_seq_one_letter_code
_entity_poly.pdbx_strand_id
1 'polypeptide(L)'
;MKSDKKYYSISEVSKMLNIKEHVIRHWDSIDPKTKKLRVENLSIRTKGGTRFFNKIHIKNISNLISILQDNGKRNYSLNLASKILTKNNARKSLKYNNIEDIKNANYIEYIKKLKKIKAVKNNLVMLIKDK
;
A
#
# COMPACT_ATOMS: atom_id res chain seq x y z
N MET A 1 -19.15 18.64 -7.99
CA MET A 1 -18.23 17.47 -7.98
C MET A 1 -18.80 16.44 -7.00
N LYS A 2 -19.12 15.21 -7.42
CA LYS A 2 -19.52 14.14 -6.48
C LYS A 2 -18.31 13.84 -5.59
N SER A 3 -18.48 13.88 -4.27
CA SER A 3 -17.44 13.47 -3.34
C SER A 3 -17.13 11.99 -3.58
N ASP A 4 -15.85 11.67 -3.78
CA ASP A 4 -15.40 10.28 -3.84
C ASP A 4 -15.72 9.61 -2.50
N LYS A 5 -16.66 8.67 -2.51
CA LYS A 5 -17.05 7.93 -1.31
C LYS A 5 -15.81 7.25 -0.71
N LYS A 6 -15.57 7.50 0.58
CA LYS A 6 -14.38 6.96 1.29
C LYS A 6 -14.49 5.46 1.57
N TYR A 7 -15.71 4.97 1.83
CA TYR A 7 -15.99 3.59 2.19
C TYR A 7 -17.17 3.03 1.42
N TYR A 8 -17.07 1.76 1.05
CA TYR A 8 -18.07 1.01 0.30
C TYR A 8 -18.58 -0.17 1.13
N SER A 9 -19.83 -0.56 0.90
CA SER A 9 -20.42 -1.78 1.45
C SER A 9 -19.98 -2.99 0.65
N ILE A 10 -20.19 -4.20 1.20
CA ILE A 10 -19.87 -5.44 0.48
C ILE A 10 -20.68 -5.59 -0.81
N SER A 11 -21.93 -5.11 -0.83
CA SER A 11 -22.80 -5.16 -2.01
C SER A 11 -22.30 -4.23 -3.11
N GLU A 12 -21.78 -3.06 -2.76
CA GLU A 12 -21.14 -2.15 -3.72
C GLU A 12 -19.88 -2.77 -4.30
N VAL A 13 -18.99 -3.31 -3.46
CA VAL A 13 -17.75 -3.96 -3.91
C VAL A 13 -18.02 -5.20 -4.77
N SER A 14 -19.03 -6.00 -4.39
CA SER A 14 -19.52 -7.16 -5.15
C SER A 14 -19.88 -6.77 -6.57
N LYS A 15 -20.65 -5.68 -6.74
CA LYS A 15 -21.00 -5.14 -8.06
C LYS A 15 -19.79 -4.61 -8.82
N MET A 16 -18.91 -3.87 -8.15
CA MET A 16 -17.71 -3.27 -8.76
C MET A 16 -16.73 -4.31 -9.31
N LEU A 17 -16.53 -5.40 -8.58
CA LEU A 17 -15.55 -6.43 -8.92
C LEU A 17 -16.16 -7.67 -9.58
N ASN A 18 -17.48 -7.66 -9.79
CA ASN A 18 -18.24 -8.79 -10.33
C ASN A 18 -17.97 -10.12 -9.60
N ILE A 19 -17.98 -10.07 -8.26
CA ILE A 19 -17.79 -11.26 -7.41
C ILE A 19 -18.92 -11.35 -6.39
N LYS A 20 -19.39 -12.56 -6.10
CA LYS A 20 -20.49 -12.76 -5.15
C LYS A 20 -20.07 -12.34 -3.73
N GLU A 21 -20.96 -11.67 -3.00
CA GLU A 21 -20.68 -11.19 -1.65
C GLU A 21 -20.17 -12.29 -0.70
N HIS A 22 -20.75 -13.49 -0.76
CA HIS A 22 -20.35 -14.59 0.11
C HIS A 22 -18.91 -15.07 -0.16
N VAL A 23 -18.39 -14.88 -1.37
CA VAL A 23 -16.99 -15.17 -1.70
C VAL A 23 -16.07 -14.18 -0.99
N ILE A 24 -16.39 -12.88 -1.03
CA ILE A 24 -15.68 -11.86 -0.26
C ILE A 24 -15.75 -12.17 1.24
N ARG A 25 -16.94 -12.52 1.76
CA ARG A 25 -17.12 -12.88 3.18
C ARG A 25 -16.27 -14.09 3.57
N HIS A 26 -16.20 -15.09 2.70
CA HIS A 26 -15.39 -16.29 2.92
C HIS A 26 -13.91 -15.95 2.95
N TRP A 27 -13.39 -15.23 1.96
CA TRP A 27 -11.96 -14.84 1.92
C TRP A 27 -11.56 -13.95 3.10
N ASP A 28 -12.45 -13.06 3.52
CA ASP A 28 -12.23 -12.22 4.69
C ASP A 28 -12.49 -12.99 6.00
N SER A 29 -13.02 -14.22 5.99
CA SER A 29 -13.39 -14.96 7.22
C SER A 29 -12.18 -15.41 8.04
N ILE A 30 -12.45 -15.74 9.30
CA ILE A 30 -11.49 -16.49 10.13
C ILE A 30 -11.47 -17.94 9.65
N ASP A 31 -10.30 -18.54 9.56
CA ASP A 31 -10.12 -19.97 9.35
C ASP A 31 -10.36 -20.71 10.68
N PRO A 32 -11.30 -21.66 10.76
CA PRO A 32 -11.60 -22.39 11.99
C PRO A 32 -10.42 -23.16 12.57
N LYS A 33 -9.48 -23.62 11.73
CA LYS A 33 -8.32 -24.44 12.12
C LYS A 33 -7.20 -23.58 12.70
N THR A 34 -6.90 -22.45 12.06
CA THR A 34 -5.76 -21.59 12.47
C THR A 34 -6.17 -20.44 13.36
N LYS A 35 -7.49 -20.14 13.45
CA LYS A 35 -8.07 -18.98 14.13
C LYS A 35 -7.57 -17.62 13.61
N LYS A 36 -6.96 -17.60 12.42
CA LYS A 36 -6.47 -16.39 11.73
C LYS A 36 -7.38 -16.03 10.56
N LEU A 37 -7.30 -14.79 10.09
CA LEU A 37 -7.94 -14.40 8.83
C LEU A 37 -7.37 -15.24 7.68
N ARG A 38 -8.22 -15.71 6.77
CA ARG A 38 -7.77 -16.43 5.57
C ARG A 38 -6.92 -15.54 4.67
N VAL A 39 -7.36 -14.29 4.52
CA VAL A 39 -6.61 -13.23 3.83
C VAL A 39 -6.70 -11.96 4.66
N GLU A 40 -5.55 -11.38 4.98
CA GLU A 40 -5.47 -10.14 5.75
C GLU A 40 -5.78 -8.92 4.89
N ASN A 41 -6.20 -7.82 5.53
CA ASN A 41 -6.39 -6.51 4.90
C ASN A 41 -7.38 -6.50 3.71
N LEU A 42 -8.42 -7.34 3.76
CA LEU A 42 -9.52 -7.33 2.79
C LEU A 42 -10.67 -6.39 3.18
N SER A 43 -10.85 -6.07 4.47
CA SER A 43 -11.91 -5.18 4.92
C SER A 43 -11.61 -4.56 6.30
N ILE A 44 -12.36 -3.51 6.66
CA ILE A 44 -12.53 -3.09 8.05
C ILE A 44 -13.81 -3.73 8.58
N ARG A 45 -13.74 -4.34 9.76
CA ARG A 45 -14.89 -4.92 10.45
C ARG A 45 -15.30 -4.07 11.65
N THR A 46 -16.58 -3.81 11.79
CA THR A 46 -17.14 -3.24 13.01
C THR A 46 -17.41 -4.32 14.05
N LYS A 47 -17.68 -3.91 15.30
CA LYS A 47 -18.08 -4.83 16.39
C LYS A 47 -19.32 -5.68 16.02
N GLY A 48 -20.23 -5.15 15.21
CA GLY A 48 -21.41 -5.86 14.70
C GLY A 48 -21.17 -6.77 13.50
N GLY A 49 -19.92 -6.94 13.03
CA GLY A 49 -19.58 -7.81 11.91
C GLY A 49 -19.83 -7.21 10.51
N THR A 50 -20.26 -5.95 10.44
CA THR A 50 -20.40 -5.21 9.18
C THR A 50 -19.03 -4.92 8.59
N ARG A 51 -18.91 -5.10 7.27
CA ARG A 51 -17.66 -4.91 6.52
C ARG A 51 -17.70 -3.63 5.71
N PHE A 52 -16.61 -2.86 5.79
CA PHE A 52 -16.40 -1.64 5.03
C PHE A 52 -15.10 -1.71 4.24
N PHE A 53 -15.15 -1.19 3.02
CA PHE A 53 -14.05 -1.30 2.06
C PHE A 53 -13.63 0.09 1.61
N ASN A 54 -12.34 0.41 1.70
CA ASN A 54 -11.79 1.62 1.06
C ASN A 54 -11.11 1.24 -0.27
N LYS A 55 -10.54 2.22 -0.96
CA LYS A 55 -9.83 1.99 -2.23
C LYS A 55 -8.68 0.96 -2.10
N ILE A 56 -8.00 0.91 -0.95
CA ILE A 56 -6.91 -0.07 -0.70
C ILE A 56 -7.47 -1.49 -0.60
N HIS A 57 -8.56 -1.68 0.15
CA HIS A 57 -9.22 -2.98 0.29
C HIS A 57 -9.72 -3.50 -1.05
N ILE A 58 -10.39 -2.64 -1.84
CA ILE A 58 -10.89 -2.98 -3.18
C ILE A 58 -9.72 -3.40 -4.09
N LYS A 59 -8.61 -2.67 -4.05
CA LYS A 59 -7.38 -3.03 -4.79
C LYS A 59 -6.81 -4.37 -4.35
N ASN A 60 -6.79 -4.68 -3.06
CA ASN A 60 -6.33 -5.98 -2.55
C ASN A 60 -7.22 -7.12 -3.04
N ILE A 61 -8.55 -6.96 -3.02
CA ILE A 61 -9.49 -7.97 -3.53
C ILE A 61 -9.30 -8.14 -5.04
N SER A 62 -9.17 -7.06 -5.80
CA SER A 62 -8.89 -7.10 -7.24
C SER A 62 -7.59 -7.87 -7.56
N ASN A 63 -6.50 -7.59 -6.84
CA ASN A 63 -5.25 -8.33 -6.98
C ASN A 63 -5.40 -9.80 -6.57
N LEU A 64 -6.21 -10.10 -5.55
CA LEU A 64 -6.45 -11.47 -5.13
C LEU A 64 -7.17 -12.25 -6.24
N ILE A 65 -8.17 -11.64 -6.90
CA ILE A 65 -8.87 -12.23 -8.05
C ILE A 65 -7.88 -12.55 -9.17
N SER A 66 -7.00 -11.60 -9.52
CA SER A 66 -6.04 -11.80 -10.62
C SER A 66 -4.98 -12.86 -10.31
N ILE A 67 -4.68 -13.10 -9.03
CA ILE A 67 -3.82 -14.22 -8.64
C ILE A 67 -4.61 -15.53 -8.69
N LEU A 68 -5.84 -15.54 -8.17
CA LEU A 68 -6.67 -16.75 -8.13
C LEU A 68 -7.09 -17.25 -9.51
N GLN A 69 -7.22 -16.35 -10.47
CA GLN A 69 -7.71 -16.65 -11.82
C GLN A 69 -6.66 -16.30 -12.85
N ASP A 70 -6.32 -17.27 -13.70
CA ASP A 70 -5.55 -17.05 -14.93
C ASP A 70 -6.44 -17.43 -16.11
N ASN A 71 -6.75 -16.46 -16.98
CA ASN A 71 -7.65 -16.63 -18.12
C ASN A 71 -8.99 -17.33 -17.78
N GLY A 72 -9.59 -16.97 -16.65
CA GLY A 72 -10.88 -17.52 -16.18
C GLY A 72 -10.80 -18.92 -15.55
N LYS A 73 -9.61 -19.54 -15.49
CA LYS A 73 -9.37 -20.81 -14.77
C LYS A 73 -8.79 -20.54 -13.39
N ARG A 74 -9.20 -21.34 -12.40
CA ARG A 74 -8.58 -21.31 -11.07
C ARG A 74 -7.13 -21.76 -11.19
N ASN A 75 -6.21 -20.87 -10.84
CA ASN A 75 -4.77 -21.14 -10.92
C ASN A 75 -4.22 -21.59 -9.56
N TYR A 76 -4.57 -20.87 -8.49
CA TYR A 76 -3.99 -21.10 -7.16
C TYR A 76 -5.04 -21.35 -6.07
N SER A 77 -4.60 -22.06 -5.03
CA SER A 77 -5.34 -22.14 -3.77
C SER A 77 -5.36 -20.77 -3.06
N LEU A 78 -6.39 -20.52 -2.25
CA LEU A 78 -6.52 -19.26 -1.50
C LEU A 78 -5.30 -18.97 -0.62
N ASN A 79 -4.73 -20.00 0.01
CA ASN A 79 -3.56 -19.87 0.88
C ASN A 79 -2.29 -19.47 0.08
N LEU A 80 -2.13 -20.00 -1.13
CA LEU A 80 -0.99 -19.62 -1.97
C LEU A 80 -1.18 -18.20 -2.51
N ALA A 81 -2.41 -17.88 -2.95
CA ALA A 81 -2.74 -16.55 -3.44
C ALA A 81 -2.55 -15.47 -2.36
N SER A 82 -2.92 -15.75 -1.11
CA SER A 82 -2.71 -14.82 0.01
C SER A 82 -1.22 -14.58 0.28
N LYS A 83 -0.40 -15.63 0.26
CA LYS A 83 1.07 -15.52 0.39
C LYS A 83 1.71 -14.72 -0.74
N ILE A 84 1.25 -14.90 -1.98
CA ILE A 84 1.73 -14.13 -3.13
C ILE A 84 1.35 -12.66 -2.96
N LEU A 85 0.10 -12.38 -2.56
CA LEU A 85 -0.39 -11.03 -2.33
C LEU A 85 0.43 -10.29 -1.26
N THR A 86 0.68 -10.92 -0.10
CA THR A 86 1.47 -10.32 0.98
C THR A 86 2.91 -10.07 0.56
N LYS A 87 3.56 -11.02 -0.12
CA LYS A 87 4.92 -10.86 -0.65
C LYS A 87 5.01 -9.71 -1.66
N ASN A 88 4.01 -9.57 -2.53
CA ASN A 88 3.96 -8.49 -3.51
C ASN A 88 3.77 -7.12 -2.84
N ASN A 89 2.96 -7.04 -1.79
CA ASN A 89 2.80 -5.82 -1.01
C ASN A 89 4.08 -5.45 -0.25
N ALA A 90 4.77 -6.41 0.36
CA ALA A 90 6.05 -6.18 1.04
C ALA A 90 7.15 -5.72 0.06
N ARG A 91 7.20 -6.27 -1.16
CA ARG A 91 8.12 -5.80 -2.20
C ARG A 91 7.82 -4.36 -2.63
N LYS A 92 6.55 -3.96 -2.68
CA LYS A 92 6.15 -2.58 -3.02
C LYS A 92 6.54 -1.60 -1.93
N SER A 93 6.35 -1.93 -0.65
CA SER A 93 6.76 -1.04 0.45
C SER A 93 8.28 -0.84 0.47
N LEU A 94 9.07 -1.89 0.25
CA LEU A 94 10.53 -1.79 0.14
C LEU A 94 10.97 -0.88 -1.01
N LYS A 95 10.30 -0.95 -2.18
CA LYS A 95 10.60 -0.04 -3.31
C LYS A 95 10.28 1.41 -2.99
N TYR A 96 9.17 1.69 -2.29
CA TYR A 96 8.79 3.05 -1.93
C TYR A 96 9.74 3.67 -0.90
N ASN A 97 10.12 2.92 0.14
CA ASN A 97 11.07 3.38 1.14
C ASN A 97 12.42 3.74 0.49
N ASN A 98 12.93 2.87 -0.39
CA ASN A 98 14.18 3.14 -1.10
C ASN A 98 14.13 4.44 -1.92
N ILE A 99 13.01 4.78 -2.56
CA ILE A 99 12.90 6.01 -3.36
C ILE A 99 12.89 7.27 -2.47
N GLU A 100 12.19 7.22 -1.34
CA GLU A 100 12.10 8.33 -0.41
C GLU A 100 13.43 8.52 0.35
N ASP A 101 14.08 7.42 0.73
CA ASP A 101 15.42 7.40 1.32
C ASP A 101 16.49 7.93 0.36
N ILE A 102 16.43 7.57 -0.92
CA ILE A 102 17.33 8.11 -1.97
C ILE A 102 17.12 9.63 -2.15
N LYS A 103 15.86 10.10 -2.18
CA LYS A 103 15.56 11.53 -2.28
C LYS A 103 16.07 12.31 -1.07
N ASN A 104 15.90 11.76 0.13
CA ASN A 104 16.38 12.36 1.37
C ASN A 104 17.91 12.39 1.42
N ALA A 105 18.60 11.33 0.99
CA ALA A 105 20.06 11.31 0.90
C ALA A 105 20.59 12.39 -0.05
N ASN A 106 19.99 12.53 -1.23
CA ASN A 106 20.34 13.57 -2.21
C ASN A 106 20.09 14.98 -1.66
N TYR A 107 18.99 15.20 -0.95
CA TYR A 107 18.70 16.48 -0.31
C TYR A 107 19.71 16.82 0.80
N ILE A 108 20.08 15.85 1.64
CA ILE A 108 21.11 16.04 2.68
C ILE A 108 22.47 16.39 2.05
N GLU A 109 22.84 15.73 0.96
CA GLU A 109 24.08 16.03 0.24
C GLU A 109 24.07 17.46 -0.34
N TYR A 110 22.94 17.88 -0.91
CA TYR A 110 22.74 19.24 -1.40
C TYR A 110 22.90 20.29 -0.28
N ILE A 111 22.28 20.08 0.88
CA ILE A 111 22.43 20.96 2.05
C ILE A 111 23.90 21.05 2.52
N LYS A 112 24.64 19.95 2.50
CA LYS A 112 26.08 19.95 2.83
C LYS A 112 26.88 20.82 1.84
N LYS A 113 26.60 20.74 0.54
CA LYS A 113 27.24 21.59 -0.48
C LYS A 113 26.94 23.07 -0.23
N LEU A 114 25.69 23.43 0.07
CA LEU A 114 25.32 24.82 0.39
C LEU A 114 26.04 25.38 1.62
N LYS A 115 26.19 24.58 2.68
CA LYS A 115 26.95 24.99 3.88
C LYS A 115 28.41 25.28 3.55
N LYS A 116 29.04 24.45 2.71
CA LYS A 116 30.42 24.68 2.26
C LYS A 116 30.55 25.98 1.46
N ILE A 117 29.63 26.24 0.52
CA ILE A 117 29.62 27.48 -0.27
C ILE A 117 29.45 28.70 0.64
N LYS A 118 28.56 28.63 1.62
CA LYS A 118 28.35 29.71 2.59
C LYS A 118 29.61 30.01 3.42
N ALA A 119 30.34 28.97 3.83
CA ALA A 119 31.60 29.13 4.55
C ALA A 119 32.67 29.81 3.68
N VAL A 120 32.83 29.38 2.43
CA VAL A 120 33.76 30.00 1.47
C VAL A 120 33.42 31.46 1.24
N LYS A 121 32.13 31.79 1.01
CA LYS A 121 31.67 33.17 0.86
C LYS A 121 32.06 34.03 2.07
N ASN A 122 31.84 33.54 3.28
CA ASN A 122 32.16 34.29 4.50
C ASN A 122 33.67 34.57 4.62
N ASN A 123 34.52 33.59 4.33
CA ASN A 123 35.96 33.76 4.36
C ASN A 123 36.43 34.81 3.33
N LEU A 124 35.88 34.78 2.12
CA LEU A 124 36.17 35.78 1.09
C LEU A 124 35.74 37.19 1.51
N VAL A 125 34.56 37.32 2.14
CA VAL A 125 34.08 38.61 2.66
C VAL A 125 35.00 39.18 3.74
N MET A 126 35.54 38.34 4.64
CA MET A 126 36.51 38.80 5.65
C MET A 126 37.79 39.32 4.99
N LEU A 127 38.36 38.58 4.04
CA LEU A 127 39.57 38.97 3.31
C LEU A 127 39.45 40.29 2.53
N ILE A 128 38.24 40.64 2.09
CA ILE A 128 37.97 41.90 1.39
C ILE A 128 37.79 43.07 2.38
N LYS A 129 37.30 42.80 3.59
CA LYS A 129 37.06 43.82 4.63
C LYS A 129 38.32 44.23 5.41
N ASP A 130 39.35 43.39 5.41
CA ASP A 130 40.63 43.65 6.09
C ASP A 130 41.62 44.47 5.22
N LYS A 131 41.14 45.07 4.12
CA LYS A 131 41.85 46.04 3.27
C LYS A 131 41.18 47.40 3.34
#